data_AF-A0A7S3UQG6-F1
#
_entry.id   AF-A0A7S3UQG6-F1
#
_cell.length_a   1.000
_cell.length_b   1.000
_cell.length_c   1.000
_cell.angle_alpha   90.00
_cell.angle_beta   90.00
_cell.angle_gamma   90.00
#
_symmetry.space_group_name_H-M   'P 1'
#
loop_
_entity.id
_entity.type
_entity.pdbx_description
1 polymer ?
#
loop_
_entity_poly.entity_id
_entity_poly.type
_entity_poly.pdbx_seq_one_letter_code
_entity_poly.pdbx_strand_id
1 'polypeptide(L)'
;RSHFGSSPACVQLPLCAMKLSAFVLSSQCVSGKVHFLEEFNDDSWRDRWVDSEWKKDAGSQGSFALSAGKYHNDPAIDQGLKTQEDARHFTTSAVFEPFSNEGKPLVIQYQM
;
A
#
# COMPACT_ATOMS: atom_id res chain seq x y z
N ARG A 1 -3.51 60.49 50.33
CA ARG A 1 -4.91 60.01 50.21
C ARG A 1 -5.23 59.91 48.72
N SER A 2 -5.35 58.68 48.20
CA SER A 2 -6.14 58.24 47.01
C SER A 2 -5.89 58.89 45.63
N HIS A 3 -5.83 58.21 44.48
CA HIS A 3 -5.83 56.80 44.04
C HIS A 3 -5.56 56.81 42.51
N PHE A 4 -4.79 55.82 42.03
CA PHE A 4 -4.91 55.01 40.79
C PHE A 4 -5.48 55.54 39.45
N GLY A 5 -4.85 55.08 38.35
CA GLY A 5 -5.47 54.87 37.03
C GLY A 5 -4.47 54.85 35.85
N SER A 6 -3.69 53.77 35.69
CA SER A 6 -3.80 52.77 34.58
C SER A 6 -3.36 53.23 33.18
N SER A 7 -2.22 52.68 32.72
CA SER A 7 -1.83 52.57 31.30
C SER A 7 -2.69 51.49 30.59
N PRO A 8 -2.78 51.43 29.25
CA PRO A 8 -1.73 50.72 28.50
C PRO A 8 -1.40 51.21 27.07
N ALA A 9 -0.17 50.88 26.68
CA ALA A 9 0.27 50.40 25.37
C ALA A 9 0.21 51.34 24.14
N CYS A 10 1.29 52.10 23.95
CA CYS A 10 1.77 52.49 22.62
C CYS A 10 2.51 51.29 22.01
N VAL A 11 2.02 50.76 20.89
CA VAL A 11 2.56 49.60 20.17
C VAL A 11 3.92 49.95 19.59
N GLN A 12 4.98 49.34 20.12
CA GLN A 12 6.32 49.39 19.55
C GLN A 12 6.45 48.30 18.46
N LEU A 13 6.62 48.70 17.21
CA LEU A 13 7.02 47.83 16.10
C LEU A 13 8.56 47.85 15.96
N PRO A 14 9.29 46.72 16.08
CA PRO A 14 10.66 46.61 15.58
C PRO A 14 10.61 46.20 14.10
N LEU A 15 11.12 47.00 13.16
CA LEU A 15 12.51 47.03 12.67
C LEU A 15 13.11 45.65 12.33
N CYS A 16 13.65 45.55 11.11
CA CYS A 16 14.46 44.43 10.55
C CYS A 16 13.68 43.15 10.21
N ALA A 17 13.03 43.02 9.07
CA ALA A 17 13.64 42.83 7.74
C ALA A 17 14.67 41.66 7.68
N MET A 18 14.29 40.65 6.89
CA MET A 18 15.16 39.70 6.17
C MET A 18 15.94 38.67 7.01
N LYS A 19 15.28 37.52 7.30
CA LYS A 19 15.87 36.17 7.19
C LYS A 19 14.82 35.06 7.35
N LEU A 20 13.63 35.21 6.76
CA LEU A 20 12.85 34.03 6.35
C LEU A 20 13.41 33.57 4.99
N SER A 21 14.62 33.01 5.00
CA SER A 21 15.15 32.30 3.85
C SER A 21 14.36 31.00 3.70
N ALA A 22 13.22 31.10 3.03
CA ALA A 22 12.80 30.16 2.00
C ALA A 22 13.26 28.71 2.23
N PHE A 23 12.68 28.02 3.22
CA PHE A 23 12.56 26.57 3.11
C PHE A 23 11.44 26.33 2.10
N VAL A 24 11.73 26.60 0.82
CA VAL A 24 10.88 26.20 -0.29
C VAL A 24 10.87 24.69 -0.24
N LEU A 25 9.77 24.19 0.31
CA LEU A 25 9.38 22.80 0.39
C LEU A 25 9.52 22.21 -1.01
N SER A 26 10.65 21.56 -1.29
CA SER A 26 10.87 20.82 -2.52
C SER A 26 9.99 19.58 -2.44
N SER A 27 8.72 19.74 -2.87
CA SER A 27 7.83 18.62 -3.13
C SER A 27 8.39 17.84 -4.31
N GLN A 28 9.29 16.90 -4.03
CA GLN A 28 9.73 15.94 -5.02
C GLN A 28 8.54 14.99 -5.24
N CYS A 29 7.87 15.15 -6.37
CA CYS A 29 6.86 14.18 -6.82
C CYS A 29 7.60 12.88 -7.16
N VAL A 30 7.58 11.92 -6.24
CA VAL A 30 8.01 10.55 -6.56
C VAL A 30 6.87 9.87 -7.31
N SER A 31 7.13 9.43 -8.54
CA SER A 31 6.17 8.67 -9.35
C SER A 31 6.76 7.28 -9.58
N GLY A 32 6.02 6.25 -9.17
CA GLY A 32 6.34 4.85 -9.43
C GLY A 32 5.34 4.25 -10.40
N LYS A 33 5.81 3.46 -11.37
CA LYS A 33 4.93 2.68 -12.23
C LYS A 33 4.51 1.41 -11.49
N VAL A 34 3.21 1.21 -11.33
CA VAL A 34 2.65 -0.06 -10.84
C VAL A 34 2.60 -1.03 -12.02
N HIS A 35 3.36 -2.12 -11.93
CA HIS A 35 3.42 -3.15 -12.97
C HIS A 35 2.41 -4.27 -12.77
N PHE A 36 2.08 -4.56 -11.50
CA PHE A 36 1.10 -5.55 -11.10
C PHE A 36 0.46 -5.10 -9.79
N LEU A 37 -0.85 -5.24 -9.68
CA LEU A 37 -1.63 -4.99 -8.47
C LEU A 37 -2.73 -6.05 -8.43
N GLU A 38 -2.83 -6.73 -7.30
CA GLU A 38 -3.90 -7.67 -7.02
C GLU A 38 -4.38 -7.40 -5.59
N GLU A 39 -5.68 -7.11 -5.46
CA GLU A 39 -6.34 -6.80 -4.20
C GLU A 39 -7.44 -7.81 -3.85
N PHE A 40 -7.74 -8.75 -4.77
CA PHE A 40 -8.79 -9.77 -4.60
C PHE A 40 -10.15 -9.19 -4.19
N ASN A 41 -10.49 -7.99 -4.67
CA ASN A 41 -11.72 -7.28 -4.37
C ASN A 41 -12.87 -7.59 -5.36
N ASP A 42 -12.71 -8.66 -6.14
CA ASP A 42 -13.68 -9.12 -7.13
C ASP A 42 -13.71 -10.65 -7.27
N ASP A 43 -14.86 -11.18 -7.68
CA ASP A 43 -15.07 -12.62 -7.88
C ASP A 43 -14.38 -13.16 -9.15
N SER A 44 -13.92 -12.29 -10.05
CA SER A 44 -13.27 -12.62 -11.32
C SER A 44 -11.76 -12.85 -11.22
N TRP A 45 -11.21 -12.99 -10.02
CA TRP A 45 -9.77 -13.25 -9.80
C TRP A 45 -9.24 -14.48 -10.55
N ARG A 46 -10.10 -15.47 -10.84
CA ARG A 46 -9.77 -16.66 -11.65
C ARG A 46 -9.53 -16.38 -13.13
N ASP A 47 -9.91 -15.20 -13.62
CA ASP A 47 -9.54 -14.76 -14.96
C ASP A 47 -8.08 -14.30 -15.02
N ARG A 48 -7.50 -13.94 -13.86
CA ARG A 48 -6.12 -13.43 -13.73
C ARG A 48 -5.15 -14.49 -13.22
N TRP A 49 -5.60 -15.35 -12.31
CA TRP A 49 -4.78 -16.38 -11.67
C TRP A 49 -5.08 -17.77 -12.21
N VAL A 50 -4.03 -18.45 -12.68
CA VAL A 50 -4.11 -19.78 -13.28
C VAL A 50 -3.28 -20.76 -12.45
N ASP A 51 -3.91 -21.89 -12.09
CA ASP A 51 -3.24 -22.98 -11.38
C ASP A 51 -2.41 -23.83 -12.35
N SER A 52 -1.21 -24.22 -11.93
CA SER A 52 -0.36 -25.13 -12.71
C SER A 52 -0.94 -26.55 -12.74
N GLU A 53 -0.70 -27.28 -13.84
CA GLU A 53 -1.12 -28.68 -13.99
C GLU A 53 -0.08 -29.69 -13.49
N TRP A 54 1.10 -29.24 -13.04
CA TRP A 54 2.25 -30.11 -12.71
C TRP A 54 1.94 -31.23 -11.69
N LYS A 55 1.02 -31.00 -10.75
CA LYS A 55 0.66 -31.97 -9.69
C LYS A 55 -0.73 -32.56 -9.81
N LYS A 56 -1.44 -32.23 -10.90
CA LYS A 56 -2.82 -32.66 -11.13
C LYS A 56 -2.92 -34.18 -11.24
N ASP A 57 -2.10 -34.78 -12.10
CA ASP A 57 -2.09 -36.24 -12.33
C ASP A 57 -1.60 -37.04 -11.12
N ALA A 58 -0.74 -36.43 -10.30
CA ALA A 58 -0.23 -37.05 -9.08
C ALA A 58 -1.25 -36.98 -7.91
N GLY A 59 -2.40 -36.32 -8.08
CA GLY A 59 -3.43 -36.18 -7.04
C GLY A 59 -2.97 -35.40 -5.80
N SER A 60 -1.87 -34.67 -5.89
CA SER A 60 -1.25 -33.95 -4.76
C SER A 60 -1.31 -32.43 -4.91
N GLN A 61 -2.07 -31.94 -5.88
CA GLN A 61 -2.38 -30.54 -6.08
C GLN A 61 -3.41 -30.07 -5.04
N GLY A 62 -3.11 -28.95 -4.39
CA GLY A 62 -4.05 -28.24 -3.53
C GLY A 62 -4.82 -27.17 -4.30
N SER A 63 -5.89 -26.66 -3.69
CA SER A 63 -6.74 -25.64 -4.25
C SER A 63 -6.68 -24.33 -3.45
N PHE A 64 -6.86 -23.22 -4.16
CA PHE A 64 -6.98 -21.89 -3.57
C PHE A 64 -8.43 -21.42 -3.56
N ALA A 65 -8.84 -20.72 -2.51
CA ALA A 65 -10.09 -19.96 -2.49
C ALA A 65 -9.84 -18.57 -1.89
N LEU A 66 -10.71 -17.61 -2.21
CA LEU A 66 -10.70 -16.33 -1.52
C LEU A 66 -11.23 -16.48 -0.11
N SER A 67 -10.55 -15.85 0.84
CA SER A 67 -11.00 -15.79 2.23
C SER A 67 -10.37 -14.60 2.92
N ALA A 68 -11.15 -13.91 3.76
CA ALA A 68 -10.62 -12.97 4.75
C ALA A 68 -10.17 -13.66 6.06
N GLY A 69 -10.22 -14.99 6.12
CA GLY A 69 -9.92 -15.74 7.33
C GLY A 69 -10.95 -15.54 8.46
N LYS A 70 -10.65 -16.12 9.63
CA LYS A 70 -11.52 -16.06 10.81
C LYS A 70 -11.51 -14.70 11.50
N TYR A 71 -10.38 -14.00 11.42
CA TYR A 71 -10.16 -12.72 12.05
C TYR A 71 -9.73 -11.74 10.97
N HIS A 72 -10.54 -10.71 10.77
CA HIS A 72 -10.36 -9.66 9.78
C HIS A 72 -10.92 -8.35 10.34
N ASN A 73 -10.49 -7.23 9.76
CA ASN A 73 -11.06 -5.93 10.09
C ASN A 73 -12.26 -5.64 9.18
N ASP A 74 -12.10 -5.86 7.87
CA ASP A 74 -13.16 -5.74 6.88
C ASP A 74 -13.08 -6.90 5.87
N PRO A 75 -14.02 -7.85 5.89
CA PRO A 75 -13.97 -9.05 5.07
C PRO A 75 -14.13 -8.79 3.56
N ALA A 76 -14.56 -7.60 3.15
CA ALA A 76 -14.70 -7.25 1.74
C ALA A 76 -13.35 -6.86 1.10
N ILE A 77 -12.45 -6.27 1.87
CA ILE A 77 -11.13 -5.80 1.39
C ILE A 77 -9.96 -6.60 1.94
N ASP A 78 -10.17 -7.37 3.01
CA ASP A 78 -9.15 -8.24 3.60
C ASP A 78 -9.13 -9.64 2.95
N GLN A 79 -9.77 -9.81 1.79
CA GLN A 79 -9.73 -11.09 1.08
C GLN A 79 -8.34 -11.36 0.51
N GLY A 80 -7.94 -12.62 0.54
CA GLY A 80 -6.73 -13.09 -0.13
C GLY A 80 -6.81 -14.56 -0.51
N LEU A 81 -5.79 -15.04 -1.20
CA LEU A 81 -5.66 -16.45 -1.55
C LEU A 81 -5.37 -17.29 -0.31
N LYS A 82 -6.29 -18.20 -0.01
CA LYS A 82 -6.16 -19.17 1.07
C LYS A 82 -6.03 -20.59 0.53
N THR A 83 -4.99 -21.29 0.98
CA THR A 83 -4.82 -22.74 0.77
C THR A 83 -5.90 -23.52 1.52
N GLN A 84 -6.57 -24.46 0.85
CA GLN A 84 -7.70 -25.18 1.46
C GLN A 84 -7.31 -26.46 2.18
N GLU A 85 -6.37 -27.24 1.62
CA GLU A 85 -6.03 -28.57 2.10
C GLU A 85 -4.64 -28.67 2.72
N ASP A 86 -4.51 -29.49 3.75
CA ASP A 86 -3.21 -29.83 4.32
C ASP A 86 -2.46 -30.85 3.45
N ALA A 87 -1.12 -30.84 3.53
CA ALA A 87 -0.25 -31.79 2.83
C ALA A 87 -0.51 -31.87 1.31
N ARG A 88 -0.58 -30.70 0.67
CA ARG A 88 -0.70 -30.53 -0.78
C ARG A 88 0.36 -29.57 -1.31
N HIS A 89 0.59 -29.63 -2.62
CA HIS A 89 1.41 -28.67 -3.34
C HIS A 89 0.53 -27.57 -3.92
N PHE A 90 0.94 -26.32 -3.72
CA PHE A 90 0.19 -25.15 -4.14
C PHE A 90 0.98 -24.37 -5.17
N THR A 91 0.40 -24.22 -6.36
CA THR A 91 1.07 -23.60 -7.50
C THR A 91 0.05 -22.84 -8.33
N THR A 92 0.09 -21.51 -8.24
CA THR A 92 -0.76 -20.60 -9.02
C THR A 92 0.08 -19.41 -9.46
N SER A 93 -0.29 -18.79 -10.58
CA SER A 93 0.43 -17.65 -11.14
C SER A 93 -0.52 -16.70 -11.85
N ALA A 94 -0.24 -15.40 -11.74
CA ALA A 94 -0.91 -14.38 -12.54
C ALA A 94 0.07 -13.80 -13.57
N VAL A 95 -0.43 -13.60 -14.79
CA VAL A 95 0.32 -12.94 -15.86
C VAL A 95 0.09 -11.43 -15.80
N PHE A 96 1.13 -10.67 -16.13
CA PHE A 96 1.08 -9.22 -16.28
C PHE A 96 2.01 -8.79 -17.41
N GLU A 97 1.91 -7.52 -17.81
CA GLU A 97 2.70 -6.98 -18.92
C GLU A 97 4.21 -7.16 -18.67
N PRO A 98 4.93 -7.85 -19.57
CA PRO A 98 6.37 -8.00 -19.45
C PRO A 98 7.08 -6.64 -19.35
N PHE A 99 8.04 -6.54 -18.43
CA PHE A 99 8.83 -5.32 -18.27
C PHE A 99 10.26 -5.65 -17.86
N SER A 100 11.16 -4.67 -18.01
CA SER A 100 12.52 -4.72 -17.47
C SER A 100 12.68 -3.65 -16.39
N ASN A 101 13.35 -4.00 -15.29
CA ASN A 101 13.77 -3.07 -14.25
C ASN A 101 15.23 -2.63 -14.41
N GLU A 102 15.88 -2.85 -15.55
CA GLU A 102 17.26 -2.43 -15.78
C GLU A 102 17.45 -0.93 -15.50
N GLY A 103 18.44 -0.61 -14.67
CA GLY A 103 18.72 0.78 -14.25
C GLY A 103 17.65 1.41 -13.34
N LYS A 104 16.66 0.64 -12.84
CA LYS A 104 15.57 1.13 -11.98
C LYS A 104 15.38 0.24 -10.75
N PRO A 105 14.97 0.83 -9.60
CA PRO A 105 14.60 0.02 -8.44
C PRO A 105 13.33 -0.81 -8.75
N LEU A 106 13.34 -2.07 -8.33
CA LEU A 106 12.18 -2.96 -8.34
C LEU A 106 11.69 -3.14 -6.91
N VAL A 107 10.38 -2.98 -6.71
CA VAL A 107 9.71 -3.25 -5.44
C VAL A 107 8.70 -4.36 -5.67
N ILE A 108 8.78 -5.41 -4.85
CA ILE A 108 7.79 -6.48 -4.79
C ILE A 108 7.23 -6.48 -3.37
N GLN A 109 5.91 -6.34 -3.25
CA GLN A 109 5.22 -6.26 -1.98
C GLN A 109 3.98 -7.15 -2.02
N TYR A 110 3.74 -7.88 -0.95
CA TYR A 110 2.53 -8.67 -0.72
C TYR A 110 2.25 -8.76 0.79
N GLN A 111 1.06 -9.23 1.16
CA GLN A 111 0.68 -9.55 2.54
C GLN A 111 0.43 -11.07 2.66
N MET A 112 0.57 -11.61 3.86
CA MET A 112 0.37 -13.04 4.19
C MET A 112 -0.62 -13.21 5.32
#